data_AF-A0AB35I354-F1
#
_entry.id   AF-A0AB35I354-F1
#
_cell.length_a   1.000
_cell.length_b   1.000
_cell.length_c   1.000
_cell.angle_alpha   90.00
_cell.angle_beta   90.00
_cell.angle_gamma   90.00
#
_symmetry.space_group_name_H-M   'P 1'
#
loop_
_entity.id
_entity.type
_entity.pdbx_description
1 polymer ?
#
loop_
_entity_poly.entity_id
_entity_poly.type
_entity_poly.pdbx_seq_one_letter_code
_entity_poly.pdbx_strand_id
1 'polypeptide(L)'
;MGICLDELRLLVIRPTLKHLKAWSPGMENLLLGTAAQESQLGFHLKQGRRHGLGIYQIQPHTHREIWDEYLIDHPALASKVRGLASQWDFLDHPHEELTTNLRYATAIAWLIYRAAGVNKVQENDVVAMARLWHQHFHHGPAATVRDFQCSYARLVSAADPTDSAPRYTAAAPPLHHREPTSAPVAGAHSHRARQPMA
;
A
#
# COMPACT_ATOMS: atom_id res chain seq x y z
N MET A 1 4.57 -12.77 -5.41
CA MET A 1 3.14 -12.59 -5.08
C MET A 1 2.92 -11.11 -4.84
N GLY A 2 1.88 -10.51 -5.44
CA GLY A 2 1.49 -9.12 -5.16
C GLY A 2 0.72 -8.99 -3.85
N ILE A 3 0.18 -7.80 -3.57
CA ILE A 3 -0.70 -7.54 -2.44
C ILE A 3 -2.07 -8.19 -2.72
N CYS A 4 -2.71 -8.76 -1.68
CA CYS A 4 -4.07 -9.29 -1.79
C CYS A 4 -5.04 -8.17 -2.21
N LEU A 5 -5.94 -8.48 -3.15
CA LEU A 5 -6.90 -7.51 -3.68
C LEU A 5 -7.78 -6.91 -2.58
N ASP A 6 -8.31 -7.77 -1.70
CA ASP A 6 -9.22 -7.34 -0.63
C ASP A 6 -8.49 -6.50 0.42
N GLU A 7 -7.25 -6.84 0.77
CA GLU A 7 -6.44 -6.04 1.68
C GLU A 7 -6.10 -4.67 1.07
N LEU A 8 -5.69 -4.63 -0.20
CA LEU A 8 -5.43 -3.38 -0.89
C LEU A 8 -6.69 -2.50 -0.94
N ARG A 9 -7.84 -3.09 -1.26
CA ARG A 9 -9.13 -2.39 -1.30
C ARG A 9 -9.53 -1.86 0.07
N LEU A 10 -9.60 -2.74 1.07
CA LEU A 10 -10.23 -2.46 2.36
C LEU A 10 -9.30 -1.74 3.35
N LEU A 11 -8.00 -2.01 3.31
CA LEU A 11 -7.04 -1.48 4.27
C LEU A 11 -6.26 -0.27 3.74
N VAL A 12 -6.14 -0.12 2.42
CA VAL A 12 -5.36 0.98 1.81
C VAL A 12 -6.25 1.95 1.04
N ILE A 13 -6.90 1.50 -0.04
CA ILE A 13 -7.58 2.40 -0.99
C ILE A 13 -8.79 3.05 -0.35
N ARG A 14 -9.71 2.25 0.19
CA ARG A 14 -10.93 2.74 0.81
C ARG A 14 -10.66 3.70 1.97
N PRO A 15 -9.80 3.38 2.96
CA PRO A 15 -9.53 4.30 4.06
C PRO A 15 -8.85 5.59 3.62
N THR A 16 -7.96 5.52 2.62
CA THR A 16 -7.28 6.71 2.08
C THR A 16 -8.27 7.64 1.38
N LEU A 17 -9.11 7.12 0.49
CA LEU A 17 -10.13 7.92 -0.18
C LEU A 17 -11.15 8.52 0.81
N LYS A 18 -11.52 7.77 1.85
CA LYS A 18 -12.41 8.29 2.92
C LYS A 18 -11.74 9.42 3.70
N HIS A 19 -10.47 9.28 4.06
CA HIS A 19 -9.69 10.34 4.72
C HIS A 19 -9.65 11.63 3.88
N LEU A 20 -9.49 11.49 2.55
CA LEU A 20 -9.48 12.60 1.60
C LEU A 20 -10.88 13.10 1.21
N LYS A 21 -11.96 12.53 1.78
CA LYS A 21 -13.37 12.83 1.46
C LYS A 21 -13.72 12.67 -0.03
N ALA A 22 -13.10 11.69 -0.69
CA ALA A 22 -13.21 11.45 -2.13
C ALA A 22 -13.66 10.02 -2.47
N TRP A 23 -14.12 9.26 -1.48
CA TRP A 23 -14.51 7.88 -1.68
C TRP A 23 -15.81 7.76 -2.47
N SER A 24 -15.76 6.95 -3.52
CA SER A 24 -16.91 6.36 -4.20
C SER A 24 -16.52 4.97 -4.70
N PRO A 25 -17.47 4.04 -4.89
CA PRO A 25 -17.17 2.71 -5.43
C PRO A 25 -16.43 2.77 -6.78
N GLY A 26 -16.79 3.71 -7.66
CA GLY A 26 -16.11 3.88 -8.94
C GLY A 26 -14.68 4.39 -8.84
N MET A 27 -14.37 5.31 -7.91
CA MET A 27 -12.98 5.74 -7.70
C MET A 27 -12.13 4.64 -7.06
N GLU A 28 -12.72 3.85 -6.16
CA GLU A 28 -12.06 2.68 -5.59
C GLU A 28 -11.71 1.65 -6.67
N ASN A 29 -12.66 1.33 -7.56
CA ASN A 29 -12.45 0.42 -8.68
C ASN A 29 -11.45 0.96 -9.71
N LEU A 30 -11.48 2.25 -10.02
CA LEU A 30 -10.51 2.87 -10.92
C LEU A 30 -9.08 2.72 -10.38
N LEU A 31 -8.86 2.97 -9.09
CA LEU A 31 -7.53 2.84 -8.48
C LEU A 31 -7.08 1.38 -8.40
N LEU A 32 -7.97 0.44 -8.09
CA LEU A 32 -7.66 -0.99 -8.16
C LEU A 32 -7.26 -1.43 -9.56
N GLY A 33 -8.00 -0.99 -10.58
CA GLY A 33 -7.66 -1.24 -11.97
C GLY A 33 -6.31 -0.64 -12.37
N THR A 34 -6.02 0.57 -11.89
CA THR A 34 -4.73 1.24 -12.11
C THR A 34 -3.59 0.43 -11.50
N ALA A 35 -3.70 0.00 -10.24
CA ALA A 35 -2.70 -0.85 -9.58
C ALA A 35 -2.53 -2.22 -10.27
N ALA A 36 -3.63 -2.82 -10.73
CA ALA A 36 -3.62 -4.08 -11.46
C ALA A 36 -2.87 -3.95 -12.79
N GLN A 37 -3.11 -2.87 -13.53
CA GLN A 37 -2.48 -2.62 -14.82
C GLN A 37 -1.00 -2.23 -14.67
N GLU A 38 -0.66 -1.38 -13.71
CA GLU A 38 0.69 -0.82 -13.63
C GLU A 38 1.72 -1.76 -13.01
N SER A 39 1.34 -2.51 -11.98
CA SER A 39 2.28 -3.35 -11.22
C SER A 39 1.80 -4.77 -10.97
N GLN A 40 0.65 -5.16 -11.52
CA GLN A 40 -0.04 -6.42 -11.19
C GLN A 40 -0.29 -6.52 -9.67
N LEU A 41 -0.86 -5.45 -9.09
CA LEU A 41 -1.13 -5.34 -7.65
C LEU A 41 0.16 -5.41 -6.80
N GLY A 42 1.26 -4.85 -7.28
CA GLY A 42 2.52 -4.74 -6.54
C GLY A 42 3.49 -5.90 -6.74
N PHE A 43 3.24 -6.79 -7.71
CA PHE A 43 4.20 -7.85 -8.07
C PHE A 43 5.51 -7.26 -8.65
N HIS A 44 5.42 -6.11 -9.33
CA HIS A 44 6.59 -5.40 -9.85
C HIS A 44 6.55 -3.91 -9.49
N LEU A 45 7.22 -3.52 -8.40
CA LEU A 45 7.29 -2.13 -7.93
C LEU A 45 8.34 -1.27 -8.68
N LYS A 46 9.28 -1.92 -9.37
CA LYS A 46 10.22 -1.32 -10.33
C LYS A 46 10.33 -2.25 -11.53
N GLN A 47 9.52 -2.03 -12.57
CA GLN A 47 9.71 -2.74 -13.84
C GLN A 47 10.91 -2.12 -14.55
N GLY A 48 12.00 -2.88 -14.77
CA GLY A 48 13.33 -2.33 -15.10
C GLY A 48 13.38 -1.14 -16.11
N ARG A 49 12.61 -1.18 -17.21
CA ARG A 49 12.58 -0.09 -18.22
C ARG A 49 11.57 1.02 -17.95
N ARG A 50 10.73 0.89 -16.93
CA ARG A 50 9.73 1.89 -16.53
C ARG A 50 10.28 2.66 -15.34
N HIS A 51 10.41 3.97 -15.51
CA HIS A 51 10.89 4.89 -14.46
C HIS A 51 9.82 5.19 -13.38
N GLY A 52 8.72 4.46 -13.39
CA GLY A 52 7.62 4.59 -12.44
C GLY A 52 7.93 3.95 -11.09
N LEU A 53 7.32 4.48 -10.03
CA LEU A 53 7.56 4.06 -8.65
C LEU A 53 6.31 3.42 -8.02
N GLY A 54 6.54 2.32 -7.29
CA GLY A 54 5.55 1.67 -6.44
C GLY A 54 4.38 1.01 -7.16
N ILE A 55 3.29 0.78 -6.44
CA ILE A 55 2.15 -0.02 -6.90
C ILE A 55 1.43 0.62 -8.11
N TYR A 56 1.51 1.93 -8.24
CA TYR A 56 0.91 2.68 -9.34
C TYR A 56 1.92 3.05 -10.45
N GLN A 57 3.21 2.73 -10.30
CA GLN A 57 4.27 3.14 -11.24
C GLN A 57 4.25 4.64 -11.58
N ILE A 58 4.01 5.51 -10.58
CA ILE A 58 3.97 6.97 -10.76
C ILE A 58 5.38 7.49 -11.04
N GLN A 59 5.54 8.32 -12.07
CA GLN A 59 6.83 8.91 -12.41
C GLN A 59 7.22 10.04 -11.42
N PRO A 60 8.51 10.20 -11.09
CA PRO A 60 8.99 11.31 -10.26
C PRO A 60 8.59 12.70 -10.79
N HIS A 61 8.53 12.86 -12.11
CA HIS A 61 8.08 14.11 -12.73
C HIS A 61 6.61 14.40 -12.42
N THR A 62 5.71 13.46 -12.68
CA THR A 62 4.28 13.58 -12.35
C THR A 62 4.05 13.82 -10.86
N HIS A 63 4.85 13.19 -10.00
CA HIS A 63 4.79 13.46 -8.57
C HIS A 63 5.09 14.93 -8.24
N ARG A 64 6.13 15.52 -8.85
CA ARG A 64 6.45 16.94 -8.68
C ARG A 64 5.37 17.84 -9.23
N GLU A 65 4.86 17.58 -10.43
CA GLU A 65 3.77 18.36 -11.03
C GLU A 65 2.54 18.43 -10.11
N ILE A 66 2.16 17.31 -9.50
CA ILE A 66 1.05 17.29 -8.53
C ILE A 66 1.31 18.21 -7.33
N TRP A 67 2.54 18.29 -6.83
CA TRP A 67 2.88 19.18 -5.72
C TRP A 67 3.00 20.63 -6.14
N ASP A 68 3.80 20.88 -7.16
CA ASP A 68 4.26 22.21 -7.55
C ASP A 68 3.20 22.97 -8.37
N GLU A 69 2.35 22.25 -9.12
CA GLU A 69 1.35 22.84 -10.00
C GLU A 69 -0.08 22.68 -9.48
N TYR A 70 -0.44 21.50 -8.93
CA TYR A 70 -1.83 21.25 -8.53
C TYR A 70 -2.12 21.56 -7.06
N LEU A 71 -1.27 21.07 -6.14
CA LEU A 71 -1.51 21.19 -4.71
C LEU A 71 -1.22 22.59 -4.17
N ILE A 72 -0.42 23.40 -4.87
CA ILE A 72 -0.16 24.80 -4.52
C ILE A 72 -1.46 25.62 -4.42
N ASP A 73 -2.43 25.34 -5.31
CA ASP A 73 -3.75 25.98 -5.32
C ASP A 73 -4.73 25.37 -4.30
N HIS A 74 -4.33 24.29 -3.63
CA HIS A 74 -5.18 23.51 -2.71
C HIS A 74 -4.50 23.27 -1.35
N PRO A 75 -4.13 24.32 -0.58
CA PRO A 75 -3.28 24.19 0.61
C PRO A 75 -3.86 23.27 1.69
N ALA A 76 -5.19 23.29 1.89
CA ALA A 76 -5.85 22.40 2.85
C ALA A 76 -5.77 20.92 2.44
N LEU A 77 -5.74 20.63 1.13
CA LEU A 77 -5.55 19.27 0.63
C LEU A 77 -4.09 18.87 0.66
N ALA A 78 -3.19 19.77 0.27
CA ALA A 78 -1.74 19.59 0.36
C ALA A 78 -1.34 19.17 1.78
N SER A 79 -1.88 19.85 2.79
CA SER A 79 -1.65 19.50 4.21
C SER A 79 -2.12 18.08 4.55
N LYS A 80 -3.32 17.66 4.10
CA LYS A 80 -3.82 16.29 4.35
C LYS A 80 -2.95 15.23 3.67
N VAL A 81 -2.56 15.48 2.42
CA VAL A 81 -1.73 14.55 1.64
C VAL A 81 -0.32 14.48 2.22
N ARG A 82 0.25 15.62 2.62
CA ARG A 82 1.54 15.67 3.33
C ARG A 82 1.51 14.89 4.64
N GLY A 83 0.38 14.94 5.36
CA GLY A 83 0.17 14.20 6.60
C GLY A 83 0.07 12.69 6.43
N LEU A 84 -0.07 12.18 5.20
CA LEU A 84 0.02 10.75 4.89
C LEU A 84 1.46 10.28 4.67
N ALA A 85 2.37 11.17 4.25
CA ALA A 85 3.79 10.87 4.06
C ALA A 85 4.54 10.86 5.40
N SER A 86 5.71 10.22 5.43
CA SER A 86 6.59 10.30 6.60
C SER A 86 6.99 11.74 6.90
N GLN A 87 7.29 12.02 8.17
CA GLN A 87 7.67 13.38 8.58
C GLN A 87 9.07 13.73 8.07
N TRP A 88 10.02 12.81 8.24
CA TRP A 88 11.44 13.03 7.97
C TRP A 88 11.84 12.62 6.56
N ASP A 89 11.60 11.36 6.20
CA ASP A 89 12.09 10.77 4.96
C ASP A 89 11.50 11.46 3.71
N PHE A 90 10.28 11.99 3.79
CA PHE A 90 9.69 12.77 2.70
C PHE A 90 10.48 14.05 2.35
N LEU A 91 11.19 14.67 3.31
CA LEU A 91 11.92 15.91 3.05
C LEU A 91 13.18 15.66 2.21
N ASP A 92 13.84 14.52 2.46
CA ASP A 92 15.08 14.16 1.78
C ASP A 92 14.81 13.30 0.53
N HIS A 93 13.80 12.43 0.60
CA HIS A 93 13.48 11.40 -0.38
C HIS A 93 11.97 11.34 -0.72
N PRO A 94 11.34 12.45 -1.16
CA PRO A 94 9.88 12.53 -1.34
C PRO A 94 9.30 11.50 -2.31
N HIS A 95 10.09 11.06 -3.29
CA HIS A 95 9.68 10.07 -4.28
C HIS A 95 9.63 8.64 -3.72
N GLU A 96 10.41 8.33 -2.68
CA GLU A 96 10.46 6.98 -2.11
C GLU A 96 9.13 6.58 -1.46
N GLU A 97 8.38 7.55 -0.92
CA GLU A 97 7.02 7.35 -0.41
C GLU A 97 6.08 6.73 -1.44
N LEU A 98 6.25 7.00 -2.74
CA LEU A 98 5.44 6.38 -3.79
C LEU A 98 5.64 4.86 -3.84
N THR A 99 6.82 4.39 -3.41
CA THR A 99 7.18 2.97 -3.40
C THR A 99 6.83 2.31 -2.07
N THR A 100 7.13 2.97 -0.95
CA THR A 100 7.09 2.37 0.40
C THR A 100 5.79 2.64 1.15
N ASN A 101 5.06 3.70 0.81
CA ASN A 101 3.85 4.12 1.52
C ASN A 101 2.61 4.03 0.62
N LEU A 102 1.89 2.92 0.75
CA LEU A 102 0.73 2.63 -0.10
C LEU A 102 -0.40 3.66 0.04
N ARG A 103 -0.58 4.25 1.23
CA ARG A 103 -1.62 5.27 1.44
C ARG A 103 -1.24 6.56 0.73
N TYR A 104 0.02 6.97 0.86
CA TYR A 104 0.54 8.14 0.15
C TYR A 104 0.50 7.94 -1.37
N ALA A 105 1.01 6.81 -1.86
CA ALA A 105 0.97 6.47 -3.28
C ALA A 105 -0.46 6.48 -3.84
N THR A 106 -1.43 5.98 -3.06
CA THR A 106 -2.85 6.01 -3.41
C THR A 106 -3.40 7.44 -3.46
N ALA A 107 -2.99 8.30 -2.53
CA ALA A 107 -3.39 9.70 -2.53
C ALA A 107 -2.88 10.43 -3.79
N ILE A 108 -1.61 10.22 -4.16
CA ILE A 108 -1.05 10.81 -5.39
C ILE A 108 -1.73 10.24 -6.64
N ALA A 109 -1.96 8.92 -6.71
CA ALA A 109 -2.68 8.30 -7.82
C ALA A 109 -4.09 8.90 -8.01
N TRP A 110 -4.80 9.14 -6.91
CA TRP A 110 -6.09 9.81 -6.95
C TRP A 110 -5.97 11.27 -7.39
N LEU A 111 -4.95 12.00 -6.93
CA LEU A 111 -4.73 13.39 -7.33
C LEU A 111 -4.47 13.54 -8.82
N ILE A 112 -3.80 12.59 -9.48
CA ILE A 112 -3.60 12.59 -10.93
C ILE A 112 -4.95 12.64 -11.65
N TYR A 113 -5.89 11.77 -11.28
CA TYR A 113 -7.25 11.79 -11.84
C TYR A 113 -8.01 13.06 -11.47
N ARG A 114 -7.90 13.53 -10.23
CA ARG A 114 -8.60 14.73 -9.78
C ARG A 114 -8.10 16.00 -10.47
N ALA A 115 -6.79 16.13 -10.69
CA ALA A 115 -6.18 17.22 -11.43
C ALA A 115 -6.66 17.28 -12.88
N ALA A 116 -6.93 16.11 -13.47
CA ALA A 116 -7.57 15.99 -14.79
C ALA A 116 -9.10 16.24 -14.78
N GLY A 117 -9.69 16.62 -13.65
CA GLY A 117 -11.13 16.89 -13.51
C GLY A 117 -12.00 15.65 -13.27
N VAL A 118 -11.40 14.48 -13.05
CA VAL A 118 -12.13 13.23 -12.79
C VAL A 118 -12.52 13.15 -11.32
N ASN A 119 -13.77 13.52 -11.02
CA ASN A 119 -14.30 13.52 -9.65
C ASN A 119 -15.24 12.34 -9.36
N LYS A 120 -15.82 11.73 -10.39
CA LYS A 120 -16.77 10.63 -10.27
C LYS A 120 -16.62 9.68 -11.45
N VAL A 121 -16.65 8.40 -11.15
CA VAL A 121 -16.61 7.30 -12.13
C VAL A 121 -17.74 6.34 -11.81
N GLN A 122 -18.37 5.78 -12.84
CA GLN A 122 -19.38 4.74 -12.65
C GLN A 122 -18.72 3.43 -12.26
N GLU A 123 -19.22 2.76 -11.22
CA GLU A 123 -18.53 1.62 -10.59
C GLU A 123 -18.36 0.39 -11.48
N ASN A 124 -19.25 0.22 -12.47
CA ASN A 124 -19.28 -0.94 -13.36
C ASN A 124 -18.79 -0.61 -14.79
N ASP A 125 -18.34 0.61 -15.04
CA ASP A 125 -17.88 1.04 -16.36
C ASP A 125 -16.36 0.90 -16.52
N VAL A 126 -15.91 -0.35 -16.65
CA VAL A 126 -14.50 -0.68 -16.85
C VAL A 126 -13.95 -0.07 -18.13
N VAL A 127 -14.79 0.13 -19.15
CA VAL A 127 -14.38 0.75 -20.42
C VAL A 127 -14.05 2.23 -20.21
N ALA A 128 -14.90 2.97 -19.47
CA ALA A 128 -14.61 4.34 -19.08
C ALA A 128 -13.36 4.43 -18.20
N MET A 129 -13.20 3.54 -17.22
CA MET A 129 -11.99 3.48 -16.38
C MET A 129 -10.72 3.30 -17.21
N ALA A 130 -10.75 2.38 -18.18
CA ALA A 130 -9.62 2.11 -19.06
C ALA A 130 -9.26 3.32 -19.93
N ARG A 131 -10.26 4.09 -20.39
CA ARG A 131 -10.03 5.35 -21.12
C ARG A 131 -9.40 6.42 -20.23
N LEU A 132 -9.91 6.60 -19.01
CA LEU A 132 -9.37 7.55 -18.03
C LEU A 132 -7.92 7.22 -17.68
N TRP A 133 -7.62 5.95 -17.41
CA TRP A 133 -6.25 5.48 -17.18
C TRP A 133 -5.34 5.78 -18.37
N HIS A 134 -5.77 5.45 -19.59
CA HIS A 134 -4.97 5.68 -20.79
C HIS A 134 -4.73 7.18 -21.07
N GLN A 135 -5.70 8.05 -20.74
CA GLN A 135 -5.60 9.49 -20.98
C GLN A 135 -4.72 10.22 -19.96
N HIS A 136 -4.73 9.80 -18.69
CA HIS A 136 -4.19 10.60 -17.59
C HIS A 136 -3.09 9.91 -16.78
N PHE A 137 -2.95 8.60 -16.90
CA PHE A 137 -2.03 7.81 -16.09
C PHE A 137 -0.98 7.07 -16.92
N HIS A 138 -1.35 6.64 -18.13
CA HIS A 138 -0.45 5.87 -18.97
C HIS A 138 0.78 6.68 -19.41
N HIS A 139 1.96 6.08 -19.23
CA HIS A 139 3.22 6.61 -19.73
C HIS A 139 3.79 5.67 -20.81
N GLY A 140 3.66 6.07 -22.08
CA GLY A 140 4.28 5.40 -23.23
C GLY A 140 3.35 5.20 -24.43
N PRO A 141 3.85 4.63 -25.55
CA PRO A 141 3.02 4.33 -26.73
C PRO A 141 2.49 2.88 -26.74
N ALA A 142 2.92 2.04 -25.81
CA ALA A 142 2.77 0.59 -25.93
C ALA A 142 1.53 0.02 -25.24
N ALA A 143 1.00 0.67 -24.20
CA ALA A 143 -0.12 0.09 -23.45
C ALA A 143 -1.43 0.72 -23.91
N THR A 144 -2.43 -0.14 -24.08
CA THR A 144 -3.70 0.19 -24.69
C THR A 144 -4.83 0.12 -23.66
N VAL A 145 -5.95 0.75 -23.99
CA VAL A 145 -7.22 0.61 -23.22
C VAL A 145 -7.59 -0.87 -23.04
N ARG A 146 -7.28 -1.73 -24.01
CA ARG A 146 -7.55 -3.17 -23.94
C ARG A 146 -6.68 -3.87 -22.88
N ASP A 147 -5.43 -3.46 -22.73
CA ASP A 147 -4.52 -4.05 -21.73
C ASP A 147 -5.06 -3.83 -20.31
N PHE A 148 -5.54 -2.62 -20.03
CA PHE A 148 -6.20 -2.31 -18.76
C PHE A 148 -7.41 -3.20 -18.53
N GLN A 149 -8.29 -3.36 -19.52
CA GLN A 149 -9.48 -4.22 -19.39
C GLN A 149 -9.09 -5.68 -19.11
N CYS A 150 -8.08 -6.20 -19.79
CA CYS A 150 -7.56 -7.55 -19.56
C CYS A 150 -7.00 -7.70 -18.14
N SER A 151 -6.18 -6.75 -17.67
CA SER A 151 -5.64 -6.75 -16.31
C SER A 151 -6.74 -6.65 -15.25
N TYR A 152 -7.74 -5.80 -15.47
CA TYR A 152 -8.89 -5.64 -14.58
C TYR A 152 -9.70 -6.94 -14.49
N ALA A 153 -10.06 -7.52 -15.63
CA ALA A 153 -10.82 -8.78 -15.66
C ALA A 153 -10.07 -9.91 -14.94
N ARG A 154 -8.76 -10.01 -15.16
CA ARG A 154 -7.92 -11.07 -14.57
C ARG A 154 -7.66 -10.90 -13.08
N LEU A 155 -7.44 -9.68 -12.60
CA LEU A 155 -6.93 -9.45 -11.24
C LEU A 155 -7.96 -8.84 -10.29
N VAL A 156 -8.99 -8.18 -10.82
CA VAL A 156 -10.02 -7.49 -10.02
C VAL A 156 -11.36 -8.21 -10.11
N SER A 157 -11.81 -8.59 -11.32
CA SER A 157 -13.10 -9.26 -11.49
C SER A 157 -13.05 -10.76 -11.23
N ALA A 158 -11.93 -11.42 -11.51
CA ALA A 158 -11.76 -12.87 -11.31
C ALA A 158 -11.36 -13.26 -9.88
N ALA A 159 -11.21 -12.29 -8.97
CA ALA A 159 -10.95 -12.58 -7.56
C ALA A 159 -12.22 -13.17 -6.94
N ASP A 160 -12.23 -14.50 -6.80
CA ASP A 160 -13.29 -15.21 -6.11
C ASP A 160 -13.31 -14.78 -4.63
N PRO A 161 -14.46 -14.35 -4.06
CA PRO A 161 -14.52 -13.89 -2.67
C PRO A 161 -14.19 -14.96 -1.62
N THR A 162 -13.96 -16.20 -2.03
CA THR A 162 -13.73 -17.37 -1.17
C THR A 162 -12.27 -17.79 -1.04
N ASP A 163 -11.34 -17.23 -1.83
CA ASP A 163 -9.93 -17.67 -1.85
C ASP A 163 -8.96 -16.74 -1.09
N SER A 164 -9.47 -15.67 -0.49
CA SER A 164 -8.66 -14.60 0.13
C SER A 164 -8.24 -14.84 1.59
N ALA A 165 -8.63 -15.95 2.24
CA ALA A 165 -8.22 -16.21 3.63
C ALA A 165 -6.95 -17.07 3.67
N PRO A 166 -5.86 -16.65 4.35
CA PRO A 166 -4.77 -17.57 4.63
C PRO A 166 -5.33 -18.69 5.49
N ARG A 167 -5.25 -19.93 5.00
CA ARG A 167 -5.38 -21.12 5.84
C ARG A 167 -4.18 -21.11 6.79
N TYR A 168 -4.32 -20.41 7.91
CA TYR A 168 -3.49 -20.64 9.08
C TYR A 168 -3.86 -22.05 9.57
N THR A 169 -3.25 -23.08 8.98
CA THR A 169 -3.07 -24.35 9.67
C THR A 169 -2.28 -24.02 10.92
N ALA A 170 -2.97 -24.01 12.07
CA ALA A 170 -2.33 -23.98 13.36
C ALA A 170 -1.34 -25.14 13.42
N ALA A 171 -0.06 -24.85 13.16
CA ALA A 171 1.01 -25.73 13.53
C ALA A 171 0.93 -25.89 15.05
N ALA A 172 0.91 -27.14 15.50
CA ALA A 172 0.87 -27.50 16.90
C ALA A 172 1.92 -26.71 17.70
N PRO A 173 1.63 -26.34 18.96
CA PRO A 173 2.52 -25.52 19.76
C PRO A 173 3.89 -26.21 19.89
N PRO A 174 5.00 -25.44 19.91
CA PRO A 174 6.33 -26.01 19.99
C PRO A 174 6.48 -26.82 21.29
N LEU A 175 7.01 -28.03 21.17
CA LEU A 175 7.40 -28.87 22.30
C LEU A 175 8.35 -28.08 23.19
N HIS A 176 7.96 -27.87 24.45
CA HIS A 176 8.87 -27.35 25.47
C HIS A 176 10.10 -28.24 25.56
N HIS A 177 11.26 -27.71 25.16
CA HIS A 177 12.55 -28.28 25.54
C HIS A 177 12.65 -28.22 27.07
N ARG A 178 12.57 -29.39 27.72
CA ARG A 178 12.95 -29.56 29.12
C ARG A 178 14.45 -29.27 29.22
N GLU A 179 14.81 -28.24 29.96
CA GLU A 179 16.18 -28.01 30.42
C GLU A 179 16.66 -29.22 31.23
N PRO A 180 17.93 -29.65 31.09
CA PRO A 180 18.50 -30.70 31.91
C PRO A 180 18.74 -30.17 33.33
N THR A 181 18.10 -30.82 34.29
CA THR A 181 18.24 -30.64 35.73
C THR A 181 19.72 -30.76 36.13
N SER A 182 20.33 -29.67 36.57
CA SER A 182 21.62 -29.69 37.27
C SER A 182 21.39 -30.19 38.71
N ALA A 183 22.07 -31.28 39.05
CA ALA A 183 22.07 -31.87 40.38
C ALA A 183 22.81 -30.95 41.39
N PRO A 184 22.35 -30.85 42.65
CA PRO A 184 23.06 -30.08 43.66
C PRO A 184 24.22 -30.89 44.26
N VAL A 185 25.41 -30.29 44.28
CA VAL A 185 26.57 -30.78 45.03
C VAL A 185 26.35 -30.44 46.51
N ALA A 186 26.43 -31.46 47.35
CA ALA A 186 26.41 -31.35 48.80
C ALA A 186 27.63 -30.58 49.32
N GLY A 187 27.39 -29.59 50.17
CA GLY A 187 28.42 -28.87 50.93
C GLY A 187 27.84 -28.40 52.25
N ALA A 188 27.97 -29.24 53.28
CA ALA A 188 27.68 -28.90 54.66
C ALA A 188 28.70 -27.86 55.16
N HIS A 189 28.25 -26.83 55.89
CA HIS A 189 28.87 -26.40 57.16
C HIS A 189 28.02 -25.35 57.90
N SER A 190 27.37 -25.84 58.96
CA SER A 190 27.41 -25.35 60.34
C SER A 190 27.39 -23.84 60.65
N HIS A 191 26.31 -23.46 61.35
CA HIS A 191 26.27 -22.79 62.67
C HIS A 191 26.65 -21.31 62.88
N ARG A 192 25.63 -20.58 63.39
CA ARG A 192 25.66 -19.55 64.47
C ARG A 192 26.37 -18.21 64.14
N ALA A 193 26.00 -17.03 64.60
CA ALA A 193 24.94 -16.51 65.48
C ALA A 193 24.95 -14.95 65.40
N ARG A 194 23.80 -14.32 65.73
CA ARG A 194 23.64 -13.06 66.52
C ARG A 194 24.44 -11.81 66.12
N GLN A 195 23.81 -10.78 65.54
CA GLN A 195 23.12 -9.62 66.19
C GLN A 195 23.94 -8.29 66.02
N PRO A 196 23.39 -7.08 66.30
CA PRO A 196 23.34 -5.99 65.32
C PRO A 196 24.24 -4.77 65.64
N MET A 197 24.27 -3.83 64.68
CA MET A 197 24.95 -2.54 64.74
C MET A 197 24.45 -1.63 65.87
N ALA A 198 25.40 -0.95 66.50
CA ALA A 198 25.31 0.45 66.92
C ALA A 198 26.34 1.24 66.10
#